data_AF-A0A821QZP5-F1
#
_entry.id   AF-A0A821QZP5-F1
#
_cell.length_a   1.000
_cell.length_b   1.000
_cell.length_c   1.000
_cell.angle_alpha   90.00
_cell.angle_beta   90.00
_cell.angle_gamma   90.00
#
_symmetry.space_group_name_H-M   'P 1'
#
loop_
_entity.id
_entity.type
_entity.pdbx_description
1 polymer ?
#
loop_
_entity_poly.entity_id
_entity_poly.type
_entity_poly.pdbx_seq_one_letter_code
_entity_poly.pdbx_strand_id
1 'polypeptide(L)'
;MSAHSLAKYLQSFLNDFWLLLLNPSSANELIRINLDDNEQFQFGLLWHWETVHGRRFVGHRGSLPGVTNIMMANEKRTLGVIILS
;
A
#
# COMPACT_ATOMS: atom_id res chain seq x y z
N MET A 1 -15.37 3.00 -4.77
CA MET A 1 -14.77 3.76 -3.65
C MET A 1 -14.40 5.16 -4.16
N SER A 2 -14.61 6.23 -3.39
CA SER A 2 -14.21 7.58 -3.82
C SER A 2 -12.74 7.86 -3.53
N ALA A 3 -12.16 8.87 -4.20
CA ALA A 3 -10.80 9.35 -3.92
C ALA A 3 -10.62 9.72 -2.44
N HIS A 4 -11.63 10.35 -1.85
CA HIS A 4 -11.62 10.74 -0.44
C HIS A 4 -11.58 9.54 0.51
N SER A 5 -12.38 8.50 0.24
CA SER A 5 -12.36 7.27 1.03
C SER A 5 -11.00 6.56 0.92
N LEU A 6 -10.42 6.53 -0.27
CA LEU A 6 -9.10 5.93 -0.48
C LEU A 6 -7.99 6.75 0.20
N ALA A 7 -8.10 8.08 0.20
CA ALA A 7 -7.17 8.96 0.92
C ALA A 7 -7.21 8.71 2.44
N LYS A 8 -8.40 8.57 3.02
CA LYS A 8 -8.55 8.19 4.44
C LYS A 8 -7.96 6.80 4.73
N TYR A 9 -8.18 5.85 3.82
CA TYR A 9 -7.60 4.51 3.95
C TYR A 9 -6.07 4.55 3.91
N LEU A 10 -5.49 5.28 2.96
CA LEU A 10 -4.04 5.48 2.89
C LEU A 10 -3.52 6.19 4.14
N GLN A 11 -4.20 7.25 4.60
CA GLN A 11 -3.83 7.97 5.82
C GLN A 11 -3.84 7.04 7.04
N SER A 12 -4.81 6.13 7.14
CA SER A 12 -4.85 5.11 8.19
C SER A 12 -3.59 4.23 8.18
N PHE A 13 -3.16 3.81 6.98
CA PHE A 13 -1.93 3.05 6.82
C PHE A 13 -0.66 3.85 7.16
N LEU A 14 -0.59 5.12 6.78
CA LEU A 14 0.58 5.98 7.08
C LEU A 14 0.75 6.25 8.58
N ASN A 15 -0.36 6.33 9.32
CA ASN A 15 -0.38 6.68 10.75
C ASN A 15 -0.59 5.48 11.68
N ASP A 16 -0.45 4.26 11.16
CA ASP A 16 -0.65 3.03 11.92
C ASP A 16 -2.03 2.93 12.64
N PHE A 17 -3.08 3.54 12.09
CA PHE A 17 -4.44 3.47 12.66
C PHE A 17 -5.09 2.09 12.55
N TRP A 18 -4.60 1.23 11.66
CA TRP A 18 -4.98 -0.18 11.62
C TRP A 18 -4.73 -0.94 12.93
N LEU A 19 -3.82 -0.49 13.80
CA LEU A 19 -3.59 -1.05 15.13
C LEU A 19 -4.79 -0.82 16.08
N LEU A 20 -5.70 0.09 15.73
CA LEU A 20 -6.97 0.28 16.44
C LEU A 20 -8.00 -0.80 16.09
N LEU A 21 -7.85 -1.46 14.93
CA LEU A 21 -8.80 -2.42 14.38
C LEU A 21 -8.28 -3.86 14.46
N LEU A 22 -6.97 -4.03 14.47
CA LEU A 22 -6.29 -5.32 14.43
C LEU A 22 -5.36 -5.46 15.62
N ASN A 23 -5.23 -6.69 16.12
CA ASN A 23 -4.16 -6.99 17.04
C ASN A 23 -2.79 -6.80 16.33
N PRO A 24 -1.70 -6.52 17.07
CA PRO A 24 -0.39 -6.25 16.48
C PRO A 24 0.15 -7.39 15.60
N SER A 25 -0.14 -8.65 15.94
CA SER A 25 0.33 -9.80 15.14
C SER A 25 -0.29 -9.79 13.75
N SER A 26 -1.60 -9.62 13.66
CA SER A 26 -2.33 -9.54 12.39
C SER A 26 -1.92 -8.30 11.59
N ALA A 27 -1.68 -7.16 12.25
CA ALA A 27 -1.18 -5.97 11.57
C ALA A 27 0.22 -6.21 10.97
N ASN A 28 1.12 -6.88 11.70
CA ASN A 28 2.44 -7.22 11.20
C ASN A 28 2.40 -8.22 10.04
N GLU A 29 1.48 -9.19 10.06
CA GLU A 29 1.29 -10.13 8.96
C GLU A 29 0.88 -9.43 7.65
N LEU A 30 0.10 -8.35 7.73
CA LEU A 30 -0.33 -7.62 6.54
C LEU A 30 0.82 -6.95 5.78
N ILE A 31 1.82 -6.41 6.49
CA ILE A 31 3.01 -5.77 5.89
C ILE A 31 4.21 -6.71 5.74
N ARG A 32 4.11 -7.94 6.24
CA ARG A 32 5.16 -8.92 6.04
C ARG A 32 5.21 -9.31 4.56
N ILE A 33 6.39 -9.27 3.99
CA ILE A 33 6.65 -9.76 2.63
C ILE A 33 6.67 -11.28 2.69
N ASN A 34 5.81 -11.88 1.88
CA ASN A 34 5.60 -13.33 1.81
C ASN A 34 6.10 -13.92 0.49
N LEU A 35 6.13 -13.11 -0.58
CA LEU A 35 6.55 -13.52 -1.91
C LEU A 35 7.54 -12.48 -2.46
N ASP A 36 8.66 -12.98 -2.96
CA ASP A 36 9.72 -12.19 -3.57
C ASP A 36 9.82 -12.60 -5.05
N ASP A 37 9.08 -11.91 -5.90
CA ASP A 37 8.99 -12.25 -7.34
C ASP A 37 10.20 -11.68 -8.11
N ASN A 38 10.91 -10.71 -7.50
CA ASN A 38 12.23 -10.17 -7.80
C ASN A 38 12.48 -8.93 -6.90
N GLU A 39 13.73 -8.41 -6.81
CA GLU A 39 14.04 -7.19 -6.01
C GLU A 39 13.19 -5.95 -6.40
N GLN A 40 12.57 -5.97 -7.59
CA GLN A 40 11.73 -4.88 -8.07
C GLN A 40 10.29 -4.98 -7.56
N PHE A 41 9.72 -6.18 -7.39
CA PHE A 41 8.33 -6.41 -6.98
C PHE A 41 8.23 -7.48 -5.89
N GLN A 42 7.70 -7.09 -4.75
CA GLN A 42 7.53 -7.98 -3.59
C GLN A 42 6.11 -7.87 -3.06
N PHE A 43 5.57 -8.95 -2.52
CA PHE A 43 4.16 -9.01 -2.11
C PHE A 43 4.02 -9.49 -0.68
N GLY A 44 3.15 -8.82 0.06
CA GLY A 44 2.60 -9.24 1.34
C GLY A 44 1.16 -9.72 1.16
N LEU A 45 0.34 -9.68 2.21
CA LEU A 45 -1.05 -10.16 2.12
C LEU A 45 -1.97 -9.18 1.38
N LEU A 46 -1.80 -7.88 1.60
CA LEU A 46 -2.61 -6.82 0.96
C LEU A 46 -1.75 -5.75 0.28
N TRP A 47 -0.46 -5.72 0.57
CA TRP A 47 0.45 -4.69 0.10
C TRP A 47 1.46 -5.30 -0.86
N HIS A 48 1.89 -4.52 -1.83
CA HIS A 48 3.07 -4.84 -2.63
C HIS A 48 4.09 -3.72 -2.50
N TRP A 49 5.36 -4.09 -2.65
CA TRP A 49 6.48 -3.18 -2.69
C TRP A 49 7.02 -3.12 -4.10
N GLU A 50 7.33 -1.91 -4.53
CA GLU A 50 7.87 -1.65 -5.84
C GLU A 50 9.07 -0.71 -5.74
N THR A 51 10.16 -1.09 -6.39
CA THR A 51 11.35 -0.24 -6.49
C THR A 51 11.33 0.53 -7.82
N VAL A 52 11.15 1.85 -7.74
CA VAL A 52 11.15 2.76 -8.90
C VAL A 52 12.32 3.73 -8.76
N HIS A 53 13.25 3.71 -9.71
CA HIS A 53 14.46 4.56 -9.71
C HIS A 53 15.25 4.50 -8.39
N GLY A 54 15.42 3.29 -7.83
CA GLY A 54 16.13 3.07 -6.56
C GLY A 54 15.37 3.51 -5.31
N ARG A 55 14.10 3.91 -5.44
CA ARG A 55 13.23 4.26 -4.32
C ARG A 55 12.16 3.20 -4.15
N ARG A 56 11.99 2.74 -2.91
CA ARG A 56 11.00 1.73 -2.58
C ARG A 56 9.70 2.37 -2.13
N PHE A 57 8.61 1.85 -2.68
CA PHE A 57 7.26 2.26 -2.39
C PHE A 57 6.45 1.05 -1.94
N VAL A 58 5.44 1.27 -1.11
CA VAL A 58 4.51 0.25 -0.63
C VAL A 58 3.09 0.68 -0.94
N GLY A 59 2.26 -0.21 -1.46
CA GLY A 59 0.93 0.19 -1.88
C GLY A 59 0.09 -0.91 -2.51
N HIS A 60 -0.90 -0.49 -3.28
CA HIS A 60 -1.79 -1.35 -4.04
C HIS A 60 -2.18 -0.68 -5.37
N ARG A 61 -2.32 -1.50 -6.41
CA ARG A 61 -2.77 -1.11 -7.74
C ARG A 61 -4.00 -1.92 -8.11
N GLY A 62 -4.98 -1.30 -8.73
CA GLY A 62 -6.21 -1.94 -9.14
C GLY A 62 -6.68 -1.40 -10.47
N SER A 63 -7.24 -2.27 -11.31
CA SER A 63 -7.76 -1.87 -12.61
C SER A 63 -9.03 -2.64 -12.93
N LEU A 64 -10.01 -1.92 -13.46
CA LEU A 64 -11.21 -2.42 -14.08
C LEU A 64 -11.37 -1.72 -15.44
N PRO A 65 -12.15 -2.27 -16.39
CA PRO A 65 -12.40 -1.57 -17.65
C PRO A 65 -12.89 -0.13 -17.44
N GLY A 66 -12.10 0.84 -17.91
CA GLY A 66 -12.40 2.27 -17.80
C GLY A 66 -12.03 2.93 -16.45
N VAL A 67 -11.41 2.22 -15.51
CA VAL A 67 -10.94 2.79 -14.23
C VAL A 67 -9.64 2.13 -13.77
N THR A 68 -8.62 2.93 -13.47
CA THR A 68 -7.39 2.49 -12.82
C THR A 68 -7.15 3.29 -11.55
N ASN A 69 -6.67 2.61 -10.50
CA ASN A 69 -6.21 3.23 -9.29
C ASN A 69 -4.79 2.79 -8.94
N ILE A 70 -4.01 3.74 -8.43
CA ILE A 70 -2.68 3.50 -7.87
C ILE A 70 -2.64 4.21 -6.53
N MET A 71 -2.37 3.47 -5.47
CA MET A 71 -2.22 4.00 -4.12
C MET A 71 -0.88 3.54 -3.58
N MET A 72 0.08 4.45 -3.43
CA MET A 72 1.44 4.14 -2.99
C MET A 72 1.90 5.09 -1.91
N ALA A 73 2.70 4.59 -0.97
CA ALA A 73 3.43 5.35 0.03
C ALA A 73 4.93 5.12 -0.14
N ASN A 74 5.75 6.09 0.28
CA ASN A 74 7.18 5.82 0.42
C ASN A 74 7.43 4.79 1.54
N GLU A 75 8.58 4.11 1.52
CA GLU A 75 8.91 3.07 2.51
C GLU A 75 8.81 3.54 3.97
N LYS A 76 9.16 4.81 4.24
CA LYS A 76 9.04 5.41 5.59
C LYS A 76 7.60 5.78 5.97
N ARG A 77 6.64 5.61 5.07
CA ARG A 77 5.21 5.92 5.24
C ARG A 77 4.95 7.37 5.70
N THR A 78 5.77 8.30 5.25
CA THR A 78 5.63 9.74 5.53
C THR A 78 4.88 10.50 4.45
N LEU A 79 4.79 9.93 3.24
CA LEU A 79 4.11 10.51 2.10
C LEU A 79 3.39 9.42 1.33
N GLY A 80 2.13 9.69 0.98
CA GLY A 80 1.29 8.83 0.16
C GLY A 80 0.73 9.58 -1.04
N VAL A 81 0.58 8.88 -2.16
CA VAL A 81 -0.01 9.38 -3.41
C VAL A 81 -1.11 8.44 -3.86
N ILE A 82 -2.19 9.03 -4.35
CA ILE A 82 -3.29 8.33 -5.01
C ILE A 82 -3.45 8.91 -6.40
N ILE A 83 -3.46 8.03 -7.41
CA ILE A 83 -3.77 8.38 -8.80
C ILE A 83 -5.02 7.60 -9.17
N LEU A 84 -6.00 8.31 -9.74
CA LEU A 84 -7.24 7.76 -10.27
C LEU A 84 -7.37 8.24 -11.71
N SER A 85 -7.66 7.33 -12.63
CA SER A 85 -7.83 7.60 -14.06
C SER A 85 -8.93 6.76 -14.66
#